data_AF-A0A7X7GIL4-F1
#
_entry.id   AF-A0A7X7GIL4-F1
#
_cell.length_a   1.000
_cell.length_b   1.000
_cell.length_c   1.000
_cell.angle_alpha   90.00
_cell.angle_beta   90.00
_cell.angle_gamma   90.00
#
_symmetry.space_group_name_H-M   'P 1'
#
loop_
_entity.id
_entity.type
_entity.pdbx_description
1 polymer ?
#
loop_
_entity_poly.entity_id
_entity_poly.type
_entity_poly.pdbx_seq_one_letter_code
_entity_poly.pdbx_strand_id
1 'polypeptide(L)'
;MDRGCRNNPDVEQKVVEGIAKVAPKIDRVISAIAEKAPNAEIVIVGHGGAVGNRGCWPSMPYSDEDAKWLVTYFDRFNQVYVDAAEKYGVHYIDIGAATVEGGHGPCAAPDDKWFEGLIPTSWAQPGHFNERGMQAVADMIVDELDI
;
A
#
# COMPACT_ATOMS: atom_id res chain seq x y z
N MET A 1 16.65 -12.78 7.38
CA MET A 1 17.71 -12.90 6.36
C MET A 1 17.74 -11.61 5.58
N ASP A 2 18.91 -11.00 5.41
CA ASP A 2 19.03 -9.78 4.62
C ASP A 2 18.93 -10.13 3.13
N ARG A 3 18.01 -9.50 2.39
CA ARG A 3 17.84 -9.72 0.94
C ARG A 3 18.65 -8.72 0.13
N GLY A 4 19.07 -7.61 0.74
CA GLY A 4 19.93 -6.59 0.14
C GLY A 4 19.21 -5.77 -0.93
N CYS A 5 17.88 -5.73 -0.95
CA CYS A 5 17.14 -4.98 -1.97
C CYS A 5 17.45 -3.49 -1.93
N ARG A 6 17.67 -2.93 -0.73
CA ARG A 6 18.05 -1.51 -0.55
C ARG A 6 19.37 -1.11 -1.22
N ASN A 7 20.28 -2.07 -1.43
CA ASN A 7 21.62 -1.84 -1.98
C ASN A 7 21.78 -2.43 -3.39
N ASN A 8 20.68 -2.88 -4.01
CA ASN A 8 20.72 -3.52 -5.32
C ASN A 8 20.31 -2.51 -6.41
N PRO A 9 21.25 -2.05 -7.26
CA PRO A 9 20.96 -1.05 -8.28
C PRO A 9 19.94 -1.52 -9.33
N ASP A 10 19.91 -2.82 -9.64
CA ASP A 10 18.92 -3.38 -10.59
C ASP A 10 17.50 -3.34 -10.01
N VAL A 11 17.37 -3.55 -8.70
CA VAL A 11 16.08 -3.44 -8.00
C VAL A 11 15.61 -1.99 -7.98
N GLU A 12 16.49 -1.06 -7.62
CA GLU A 12 16.18 0.37 -7.60
C GLU A 12 15.78 0.88 -9.01
N GLN A 13 16.51 0.46 -10.05
CA GLN A 13 16.15 0.79 -11.43
C GLN A 13 14.75 0.29 -11.79
N LYS A 14 14.42 -0.96 -11.45
CA LYS A 14 13.08 -1.52 -11.71
C LYS A 14 11.98 -0.77 -10.98
N VAL A 15 12.23 -0.34 -9.74
CA VAL A 15 11.30 0.50 -8.98
C VAL A 15 11.05 1.82 -9.69
N VAL A 16 12.12 2.56 -10.01
CA VAL A 16 12.02 3.87 -10.69
C VAL A 16 11.27 3.75 -12.02
N GLU A 17 11.68 2.79 -12.85
CA GLU A 17 11.03 2.59 -14.14
C GLU A 17 9.58 2.11 -14.02
N GLY A 18 9.30 1.26 -13.04
CA GLY A 18 7.94 0.74 -12.80
C GLY A 18 6.97 1.85 -12.42
N ILE A 19 7.38 2.71 -11.48
CA ILE A 19 6.61 3.88 -11.05
C ILE A 19 6.41 4.85 -12.23
N ALA A 20 7.48 5.16 -12.97
CA ALA A 20 7.39 6.04 -14.15
C ALA A 20 6.44 5.47 -15.22
N LYS A 21 6.40 4.15 -15.42
CA LYS A 21 5.51 3.47 -16.37
C LYS A 21 4.05 3.42 -15.90
N VAL A 22 3.80 3.40 -14.59
CA VAL A 22 2.42 3.32 -14.04
C VAL A 22 1.75 4.68 -13.96
N ALA A 23 2.48 5.75 -13.68
CA ALA A 23 1.93 7.10 -13.51
C ALA A 23 0.98 7.55 -14.65
N PRO A 24 1.37 7.50 -15.94
CA PRO A 24 0.46 7.88 -17.02
C PRO A 24 -0.71 6.89 -17.22
N LYS A 25 -0.67 5.68 -16.64
CA LYS A 25 -1.79 4.75 -16.68
C LYS A 25 -2.85 5.13 -15.65
N ILE A 26 -2.43 5.47 -14.44
CA ILE A 26 -3.32 5.94 -13.38
C ILE A 26 -4.03 7.22 -13.81
N ASP A 27 -3.28 8.18 -14.35
CA ASP A 27 -3.82 9.43 -14.91
C ASP A 27 -4.96 9.17 -15.91
N ARG A 28 -4.71 8.28 -16.89
CA ARG A 28 -5.71 7.91 -17.89
C ARG A 28 -6.94 7.23 -17.29
N VAL A 29 -6.77 6.40 -16.27
CA VAL A 29 -7.90 5.73 -15.61
C VAL A 29 -8.80 6.76 -14.94
N ILE A 30 -8.22 7.66 -14.14
CA ILE A 30 -8.98 8.66 -13.39
C ILE A 30 -9.64 9.67 -14.34
N SER A 31 -8.92 10.15 -15.36
CA SER A 31 -9.51 10.99 -16.42
C SER A 31 -10.72 10.34 -17.06
N ALA A 32 -10.59 9.05 -17.44
CA ALA A 32 -11.68 8.34 -18.10
C ALA A 32 -12.88 8.09 -17.18
N ILE A 33 -12.67 7.94 -15.87
CA ILE A 33 -13.76 7.85 -14.88
C ILE A 33 -14.46 9.21 -14.77
N ALA A 34 -13.70 10.30 -14.58
CA ALA A 34 -14.25 11.65 -14.45
C ALA A 34 -15.04 12.07 -15.70
N GLU A 35 -14.57 11.71 -16.90
CA GLU A 35 -15.27 11.97 -18.17
C GLU A 35 -16.59 11.19 -18.29
N LYS A 36 -16.61 9.93 -17.83
CA LYS A 36 -17.80 9.06 -17.95
C LYS A 36 -18.82 9.28 -16.84
N ALA A 37 -18.38 9.71 -15.67
CA ALA A 37 -19.20 9.88 -14.48
C ALA A 37 -18.86 11.23 -13.83
N PRO A 38 -19.26 12.36 -14.44
CA PRO A 38 -18.86 13.71 -13.99
C PRO A 38 -19.38 14.11 -12.60
N ASN A 39 -20.33 13.35 -12.04
CA ASN A 39 -20.88 13.58 -10.71
C ASN A 39 -20.48 12.48 -9.70
N ALA A 40 -19.57 11.58 -10.06
CA ALA A 40 -19.13 10.53 -9.16
C ALA A 40 -18.10 11.06 -8.15
N GLU A 41 -18.22 10.62 -6.91
CA GLU A 41 -17.12 10.67 -5.95
C GLU A 41 -16.12 9.55 -6.28
N ILE A 42 -14.86 9.91 -6.41
CA ILE A 42 -13.78 8.98 -6.77
C ILE A 42 -12.84 8.91 -5.58
N VAL A 43 -12.56 7.69 -5.13
CA VAL A 43 -11.61 7.41 -4.05
C VAL A 43 -10.48 6.56 -4.60
N ILE A 44 -9.25 7.04 -4.45
CA ILE A 44 -8.03 6.27 -4.73
C ILE A 44 -7.57 5.64 -3.42
N VAL A 45 -7.67 4.32 -3.35
CA VAL A 45 -7.17 3.55 -2.22
C VAL A 45 -5.68 3.23 -2.44
N GLY A 46 -4.84 3.66 -1.51
CA GLY A 46 -3.38 3.54 -1.59
C GLY A 46 -2.84 2.11 -1.53
N HIS A 47 -1.53 1.97 -1.72
CA HIS A 47 -0.79 0.72 -1.45
C HIS A 47 -0.02 0.81 -0.13
N GLY A 48 0.50 -0.33 0.33
CA GLY A 48 1.34 -0.42 1.54
C GLY A 48 0.75 -1.38 2.56
N GLY A 49 1.29 -1.36 3.78
CA GLY A 49 0.90 -2.27 4.87
C GLY A 49 1.50 -3.68 4.79
N ALA A 50 1.92 -4.12 3.59
CA ALA A 50 2.58 -5.40 3.36
C ALA A 50 3.94 -5.58 4.04
N VAL A 51 4.55 -4.46 4.42
CA VAL A 51 5.76 -4.41 5.24
C VAL A 51 5.60 -3.29 6.25
N GLY A 52 6.19 -3.48 7.43
CA GLY A 52 6.35 -2.41 8.41
C GLY A 52 7.81 -1.95 8.49
N ASN A 53 8.11 -1.10 9.48
CA ASN A 53 9.48 -0.57 9.71
C ASN A 53 10.51 -1.60 10.22
N ARG A 54 10.13 -2.88 10.28
CA ARG A 54 10.97 -4.00 10.75
C ARG A 54 10.54 -5.33 10.14
N GLY A 55 11.45 -6.29 10.11
CA GLY A 55 11.16 -7.70 9.83
C GLY A 55 10.68 -8.46 11.08
N CYS A 56 10.12 -9.65 10.84
CA CYS A 56 9.73 -10.60 11.89
C CYS A 56 9.77 -12.04 11.36
N TRP A 57 10.67 -12.85 11.89
CA TRP A 57 10.76 -14.24 11.46
C TRP A 57 9.68 -15.11 12.13
N PRO A 58 8.99 -16.00 11.40
CA PRO A 58 9.14 -16.28 9.97
C PRO A 58 8.13 -15.55 9.07
N SER A 59 7.17 -14.79 9.66
CA SER A 59 6.07 -14.09 8.95
C SER A 59 6.57 -13.16 7.83
N MET A 60 7.46 -12.23 8.18
CA MET A 60 8.18 -11.36 7.26
C MET A 60 9.69 -11.51 7.36
N PRO A 61 10.30 -12.40 6.55
CA PRO A 61 11.71 -12.73 6.63
C PRO A 61 12.65 -11.72 5.95
N TYR A 62 12.41 -10.42 6.12
CA TYR A 62 13.31 -9.34 5.72
C TYR A 62 14.22 -8.89 6.88
N SER A 63 15.32 -8.20 6.54
CA SER A 63 16.04 -7.38 7.52
C SER A 63 15.23 -6.11 7.82
N ASP A 64 15.47 -5.47 8.96
CA ASP A 64 14.80 -4.19 9.29
C ASP A 64 15.13 -3.11 8.26
N GLU A 65 16.36 -3.10 7.74
CA GLU A 65 16.80 -2.13 6.73
C GLU A 65 16.16 -2.37 5.37
N ASP A 66 15.97 -3.62 4.93
CA ASP A 66 15.20 -3.91 3.73
C ASP A 66 13.71 -3.60 3.92
N ALA A 67 13.15 -3.85 5.11
CA ALA A 67 11.76 -3.56 5.41
C ALA A 67 11.48 -2.04 5.33
N LYS A 68 12.36 -1.21 5.90
CA LYS A 68 12.29 0.26 5.76
C LYS A 68 12.38 0.72 4.30
N TRP A 69 13.28 0.13 3.51
CA TRP A 69 13.37 0.47 2.09
C TRP A 69 12.11 0.06 1.31
N LEU A 70 11.46 -1.04 1.67
CA LEU A 70 10.18 -1.44 1.07
C LEU A 70 9.03 -0.48 1.45
N VAL A 71 9.04 0.07 2.66
CA VAL A 71 8.09 1.14 3.05
C VAL A 71 8.30 2.37 2.16
N THR A 72 9.53 2.86 1.99
CA THR A 72 9.79 4.03 1.14
C THR A 72 9.49 3.77 -0.34
N TYR A 73 9.58 2.52 -0.80
CA TYR A 73 9.08 2.14 -2.13
C TYR A 73 7.56 2.38 -2.27
N PHE A 74 6.77 1.97 -1.28
CA PHE A 74 5.32 2.21 -1.30
C PHE A 74 4.99 3.70 -1.21
N ASP A 75 5.73 4.48 -0.40
CA ASP A 75 5.56 5.93 -0.35
C ASP A 75 5.79 6.58 -1.72
N ARG A 76 6.88 6.19 -2.41
CA ARG A 76 7.19 6.67 -3.77
C ARG A 76 6.12 6.26 -4.79
N PHE A 77 5.54 5.07 -4.65
CA PHE A 77 4.45 4.62 -5.51
C PHE A 77 3.17 5.41 -5.23
N ASN A 78 2.81 5.58 -3.95
CA ASN A 78 1.63 6.32 -3.53
C ASN A 78 1.70 7.80 -3.88
N GLN A 79 2.89 8.40 -4.03
CA GLN A 79 2.99 9.76 -4.55
C GLN A 79 2.32 9.92 -5.92
N VAL A 80 2.31 8.88 -6.77
CA VAL A 80 1.56 8.89 -8.04
C VAL A 80 0.06 9.05 -7.80
N TYR A 81 -0.46 8.44 -6.73
CA TYR A 81 -1.86 8.56 -6.34
C TYR A 81 -2.19 9.90 -5.72
N VAL A 82 -1.32 10.42 -4.87
CA VAL A 82 -1.44 11.77 -4.30
C VAL A 82 -1.47 12.82 -5.41
N ASP A 83 -0.51 12.78 -6.33
CA ASP A 83 -0.44 13.71 -7.45
C ASP A 83 -1.71 13.64 -8.33
N ALA A 84 -2.25 12.44 -8.55
CA ALA A 84 -3.47 12.26 -9.31
C ALA A 84 -4.71 12.74 -8.52
N ALA A 85 -4.77 12.48 -7.23
CA ALA A 85 -5.83 12.97 -6.35
C ALA A 85 -5.91 14.49 -6.38
N GLU A 86 -4.77 15.16 -6.22
CA GLU A 86 -4.64 16.62 -6.32
C GLU A 86 -5.04 17.14 -7.71
N LYS A 87 -4.56 16.49 -8.78
CA LYS A 87 -4.84 16.92 -10.15
C LYS A 87 -6.33 16.87 -10.49
N TYR A 88 -7.03 15.81 -10.08
CA TYR A 88 -8.42 15.57 -10.44
C TYR A 88 -9.42 16.04 -9.37
N GLY A 89 -8.93 16.47 -8.20
CA GLY A 89 -9.78 16.85 -7.07
C GLY A 89 -10.57 15.67 -6.52
N VAL A 90 -9.93 14.49 -6.43
CA VAL A 90 -10.53 13.24 -5.94
C VAL A 90 -9.90 12.82 -4.61
N HIS A 91 -10.54 11.90 -3.90
CA HIS A 91 -10.07 11.46 -2.56
C HIS A 91 -8.89 10.50 -2.68
N TYR A 92 -8.01 10.51 -1.68
CA TYR A 92 -6.92 9.54 -1.50
C TYR A 92 -6.90 9.03 -0.07
N ILE A 93 -6.86 7.71 0.11
CA ILE A 93 -6.79 7.06 1.42
C ILE A 93 -5.48 6.29 1.52
N ASP A 94 -4.64 6.65 2.50
CA ASP A 94 -3.37 5.96 2.76
C ASP A 94 -3.53 4.77 3.71
N ILE A 95 -4.01 3.66 3.16
CA ILE A 95 -4.18 2.41 3.93
C ILE A 95 -2.84 1.83 4.41
N GLY A 96 -1.74 2.18 3.73
CA GLY A 96 -0.40 1.73 4.06
C GLY A 96 0.10 2.38 5.34
N ALA A 97 0.05 3.71 5.41
CA ALA A 97 0.38 4.48 6.59
C ALA A 97 -0.50 4.08 7.78
N ALA A 98 -1.82 3.99 7.58
CA ALA A 98 -2.75 3.56 8.64
C ALA A 98 -2.39 2.18 9.22
N THR A 99 -2.01 1.23 8.36
CA THR A 99 -1.58 -0.11 8.81
C THR A 99 -0.26 -0.07 9.59
N VAL A 100 0.73 0.68 9.10
CA VAL A 100 2.07 0.72 9.70
C VAL A 100 2.08 1.50 11.02
N GLU A 101 1.46 2.67 11.04
CA GLU A 101 1.41 3.56 12.21
C GLU A 101 0.48 3.00 13.30
N GLY A 102 -0.63 2.36 12.91
CA GLY A 102 -1.51 1.66 13.84
C GLY A 102 -0.92 0.36 14.40
N GLY A 103 0.25 -0.07 13.91
CA GLY A 103 0.89 -1.31 14.36
C GLY A 103 0.15 -2.57 13.90
N HIS A 104 -0.63 -2.49 12.82
CA HIS A 104 -1.43 -3.60 12.26
C HIS A 104 -0.72 -4.35 11.13
N GLY A 105 0.56 -4.07 10.89
CA GLY A 105 1.37 -4.74 9.88
C GLY A 105 1.59 -6.24 10.16
N PRO A 106 2.31 -6.94 9.28
CA PRO A 106 2.46 -8.40 9.29
C PRO A 106 3.27 -8.98 10.47
N CYS A 107 3.85 -8.10 11.29
CA CYS A 107 4.59 -8.45 12.50
C CYS A 107 3.78 -8.28 13.78
N ALA A 108 2.54 -7.79 13.69
CA ALA A 108 1.63 -7.74 14.82
C ALA A 108 1.15 -9.15 15.21
N ALA A 109 0.56 -9.26 16.39
CA ALA A 109 -0.07 -10.49 16.82
C ALA A 109 -1.20 -10.90 15.84
N PRO A 110 -1.51 -12.20 15.70
CA PRO A 110 -2.57 -12.65 14.79
C PRO A 110 -3.93 -11.96 14.99
N ASP A 111 -4.25 -11.62 16.23
CA ASP A 111 -5.51 -10.96 16.59
C ASP A 111 -5.52 -9.44 16.34
N ASP A 112 -4.35 -8.85 16.04
CA ASP A 112 -4.22 -7.40 15.81
C ASP A 112 -3.86 -7.08 14.35
N LYS A 113 -3.20 -8.00 13.63
CA LYS A 113 -2.75 -7.72 12.26
C LYS A 113 -3.92 -7.55 11.29
N TRP A 114 -3.77 -6.60 10.39
CA TRP A 114 -4.62 -6.36 9.22
C TRP A 114 -4.02 -6.98 7.97
N PHE A 115 -2.70 -7.12 7.92
CA PHE A 115 -1.97 -7.55 6.75
C PHE A 115 -1.20 -8.84 7.03
N GLU A 116 -1.30 -9.82 6.14
CA GLU A 116 -0.56 -11.07 6.26
C GLU A 116 0.89 -10.94 5.78
N GLY A 117 1.81 -11.60 6.48
CA GLY A 117 3.17 -11.76 5.99
C GLY A 117 3.26 -12.69 4.78
N LEU A 118 4.49 -12.96 4.34
CA LEU A 118 4.76 -13.95 3.28
C LEU A 118 4.48 -15.38 3.75
N ILE A 119 4.48 -15.61 5.06
CA ILE A 119 3.96 -16.82 5.68
C ILE A 119 2.67 -16.44 6.41
N PRO A 120 1.50 -16.56 5.76
CA PRO A 120 0.24 -16.14 6.33
C PRO A 120 -0.19 -17.06 7.47
N THR A 121 -0.96 -16.52 8.41
CA THR A 121 -1.61 -17.31 9.47
C THR A 121 -3.14 -17.26 9.38
N SER A 122 -3.66 -16.77 8.25
CA SER A 122 -5.07 -16.80 7.86
C SER A 122 -5.20 -17.31 6.42
N TRP A 123 -6.42 -17.35 5.89
CA TRP A 123 -6.71 -17.77 4.51
C TRP A 123 -6.37 -16.72 3.45
N ALA A 124 -5.98 -15.51 3.86
CA ALA A 124 -5.59 -14.47 2.93
C ALA A 124 -4.30 -14.83 2.18
N GLN A 125 -4.17 -14.30 0.97
CA GLN A 125 -2.97 -14.50 0.16
C GLN A 125 -1.74 -13.94 0.91
N PRO A 126 -0.58 -14.62 0.86
CA PRO A 126 0.68 -14.04 1.32
C PRO A 126 0.88 -12.60 0.85
N GLY A 127 1.23 -11.71 1.78
CA GLY A 127 1.43 -10.30 1.47
C GLY A 127 0.16 -9.58 1.01
N HIS A 128 -1.01 -9.91 1.55
CA HIS A 128 -2.26 -9.16 1.35
C HIS A 128 -2.99 -8.92 2.69
N PHE A 129 -3.95 -7.99 2.68
CA PHE A 129 -4.87 -7.80 3.80
C PHE A 129 -5.65 -9.09 4.10
N ASN A 130 -5.86 -9.35 5.39
CA ASN A 130 -6.81 -10.35 5.87
C ASN A 130 -8.21 -9.75 6.02
N GLU A 131 -9.17 -10.56 6.48
CA GLU A 131 -10.56 -10.13 6.67
C GLU A 131 -10.69 -8.88 7.55
N ARG A 132 -10.01 -8.85 8.70
CA ARG A 132 -10.01 -7.69 9.60
C ARG A 132 -9.43 -6.45 8.93
N GLY A 133 -8.36 -6.63 8.18
CA GLY A 133 -7.74 -5.56 7.43
C GLY A 133 -8.63 -5.00 6.33
N MET A 134 -9.32 -5.86 5.59
CA MET A 134 -10.29 -5.42 4.58
C MET A 134 -11.51 -4.72 5.21
N GLN A 135 -11.93 -5.13 6.41
CA GLN A 135 -12.94 -4.39 7.18
C GLN A 135 -12.44 -2.98 7.54
N ALA A 136 -11.21 -2.86 8.05
CA ALA A 136 -10.64 -1.56 8.38
C ALA A 136 -10.51 -0.64 7.15
N VAL A 137 -10.13 -1.20 5.99
CA VAL A 137 -10.10 -0.43 4.73
C VAL A 137 -11.51 0.01 4.33
N ALA A 138 -12.52 -0.85 4.49
CA ALA A 138 -13.92 -0.48 4.23
C ALA A 138 -14.39 0.65 5.16
N ASP A 139 -14.06 0.56 6.45
CA ASP A 139 -14.38 1.60 7.44
C ASP A 139 -13.71 2.93 7.08
N MET A 140 -12.43 2.92 6.64
CA MET A 140 -11.74 4.14 6.17
C MET A 140 -12.43 4.77 4.95
N ILE A 141 -12.93 3.96 4.02
CA ILE A 141 -13.65 4.46 2.83
C ILE A 141 -14.98 5.08 3.24
N VAL A 142 -15.69 4.43 4.16
CA VAL A 142 -16.94 4.94 4.73
C VAL A 142 -16.70 6.28 5.44
N ASP A 143 -15.68 6.35 6.29
CA ASP A 143 -15.32 7.56 7.04
C ASP A 143 -14.92 8.72 6.10
N GLU A 144 -14.17 8.44 5.03
CA GLU A 144 -13.75 9.45 4.05
C GLU A 144 -14.94 10.02 3.25
N LEU A 145 -15.97 9.21 3.02
CA LEU A 145 -17.16 9.58 2.24
C LEU A 145 -18.35 10.05 3.09
N ASP A 146 -18.30 9.88 4.42
CA ASP A 146 -19.38 10.23 5.36
C ASP A 146 -20.73 9.53 5.04
N ILE A 147 -20.69 8.21 4.77
CA ILE A 147 -21.86 7.39 4.34
C ILE A 147 -22.29 6.25 5.26
#